data_AF-A0A3S9MWB8-F1
#
_entry.id   AF-A0A3S9MWB8-F1
#
_cell.length_a   1.000
_cell.length_b   1.000
_cell.length_c   1.000
_cell.angle_alpha   90.00
_cell.angle_beta   90.00
_cell.angle_gamma   90.00
#
_symmetry.space_group_name_H-M   'P 1'
#
loop_
_entity.id
_entity.type
_entity.pdbx_description
1 polymer ?
#
loop_
_entity_poly.entity_id
_entity_poly.type
_entity_poly.pdbx_seq_one_letter_code
_entity_poly.pdbx_strand_id
1 'polypeptide(L)'
;MSFSSLFESGESARNRSHFASLVSIAQSSGLKDEESTLLSRYKSVLDINDSDYEEIMKDPSKFPVFPPNTSEERIQWLHDLFKIVFADHEMDETEHKLLKKYAVALGFNDEDATYLTERSIEIFTGHLSLEDYRYLLNKNR
;
A
#
# COMPACT_ATOMS: atom_id res chain seq x y z
N MET A 1 28.99 -5.71 -12.53
CA MET A 1 27.72 -5.80 -11.77
C MET A 1 27.35 -7.26 -11.63
N SER A 2 26.94 -7.69 -10.42
CA SER A 2 26.48 -9.05 -10.14
C SER A 2 24.98 -9.18 -10.43
N PHE A 3 24.49 -10.39 -10.71
CA PHE A 3 23.05 -10.64 -10.83
C PHE A 3 22.26 -10.19 -9.59
N SER A 4 22.86 -10.31 -8.39
CA SER A 4 22.26 -9.79 -7.14
C SER A 4 22.04 -8.28 -7.18
N SER A 5 23.04 -7.52 -7.64
CA SER A 5 22.94 -6.05 -7.73
C SER A 5 21.91 -5.57 -8.75
N LEU A 6 21.62 -6.36 -9.79
CA LEU A 6 20.54 -6.05 -10.75
C LEU A 6 19.16 -6.30 -10.14
N PHE A 7 19.00 -7.38 -9.37
CA PHE A 7 17.73 -7.72 -8.72
C PHE A 7 17.38 -6.74 -7.58
N GLU A 8 18.35 -6.44 -6.72
CA GLU A 8 18.22 -5.40 -5.68
C GLU A 8 17.85 -4.03 -6.29
N SER A 9 18.46 -3.66 -7.42
CA SER A 9 18.12 -2.41 -8.10
C SER A 9 16.68 -2.39 -8.63
N GLY A 10 16.14 -3.55 -9.05
CA GLY A 10 14.78 -3.68 -9.56
C GLY A 10 13.72 -3.68 -8.45
N GLU A 11 13.98 -4.35 -7.34
CA GLU A 11 13.10 -4.32 -6.15
C GLU A 11 13.06 -2.91 -5.53
N SER A 12 14.22 -2.30 -5.32
CA SER A 12 14.32 -0.92 -4.83
C SER A 12 13.60 0.07 -5.75
N ALA A 13 13.68 -0.11 -7.08
CA ALA A 13 12.95 0.72 -8.03
C ALA A 13 11.42 0.52 -7.96
N ARG A 14 10.95 -0.72 -7.77
CA ARG A 14 9.52 -1.01 -7.56
C ARG A 14 9.01 -0.40 -6.26
N ASN A 15 9.78 -0.47 -5.18
CA ASN A 15 9.40 0.12 -3.90
C ASN A 15 9.32 1.65 -4.00
N ARG A 16 10.28 2.31 -4.65
CA ARG A 16 10.20 3.76 -4.91
C ARG A 16 8.98 4.14 -5.74
N SER A 17 8.67 3.36 -6.78
CA SER A 17 7.47 3.56 -7.59
C SER A 17 6.19 3.43 -6.77
N HIS A 18 6.13 2.40 -5.94
CA HIS A 18 5.01 2.15 -5.05
C HIS A 18 4.82 3.34 -4.10
N PHE A 19 5.88 3.78 -3.44
CA PHE A 19 5.87 4.94 -2.56
C PHE A 19 5.44 6.23 -3.31
N ALA A 20 6.00 6.49 -4.48
CA ALA A 20 5.66 7.66 -5.30
C ALA A 20 4.19 7.70 -5.73
N SER A 21 3.61 6.53 -6.02
CA SER A 21 2.19 6.42 -6.37
C SER A 21 1.30 6.82 -5.19
N LEU A 22 1.64 6.36 -3.98
CA LEU A 22 0.91 6.71 -2.76
C LEU A 22 1.02 8.21 -2.43
N VAL A 23 2.22 8.77 -2.51
CA VAL A 23 2.45 10.22 -2.31
C VAL A 23 1.66 11.05 -3.32
N SER A 24 1.67 10.66 -4.60
CA SER A 24 0.91 11.35 -5.66
C SER A 24 -0.59 11.39 -5.36
N ILE A 25 -1.16 10.28 -4.88
CA ILE A 25 -2.58 10.19 -4.51
C ILE A 25 -2.87 11.12 -3.31
N ALA A 26 -2.08 11.03 -2.25
CA ALA A 26 -2.27 11.85 -1.05
C ALA A 26 -2.19 13.36 -1.39
N GLN A 27 -1.18 13.77 -2.17
CA GLN A 27 -1.02 15.15 -2.63
C GLN A 27 -2.19 15.62 -3.49
N SER A 28 -2.71 14.77 -4.38
CA SER A 28 -3.83 15.12 -5.26
C SER A 28 -5.13 15.44 -4.49
N SER A 29 -5.29 14.88 -3.29
CA SER A 29 -6.43 15.16 -2.41
C SER A 29 -6.18 16.21 -1.34
N GLY A 30 -4.99 16.83 -1.34
CA GLY A 30 -4.53 17.73 -0.29
C GLY A 30 -3.96 16.93 0.89
N LEU A 31 -2.64 16.79 0.89
CA LEU A 31 -1.90 16.03 1.92
C LEU A 31 -2.17 16.58 3.32
N LYS A 32 -2.59 15.72 4.24
CA LYS A 32 -2.81 16.04 5.65
C LYS A 32 -1.68 15.56 6.56
N ASP A 33 -1.70 15.97 7.83
CA ASP A 33 -0.69 15.59 8.83
C ASP A 33 -0.75 14.08 9.16
N GLU A 34 -1.96 13.50 9.20
CA GLU A 34 -2.18 12.08 9.42
C GLU A 34 -1.61 11.25 8.26
N GLU A 35 -1.88 11.68 7.02
CA GLU A 35 -1.37 11.04 5.81
C GLU A 35 0.16 11.14 5.72
N SER A 36 0.75 12.26 6.15
CA SER A 36 2.21 12.42 6.23
C SER A 36 2.84 11.45 7.24
N THR A 37 2.15 11.20 8.35
CA THR A 37 2.56 10.22 9.37
C THR A 37 2.45 8.79 8.84
N LEU A 38 1.40 8.48 8.08
CA LEU A 38 1.24 7.19 7.40
C LEU A 38 2.36 6.97 6.37
N LEU A 39 2.66 7.98 5.53
CA LEU A 39 3.73 7.92 4.53
C LEU A 39 5.11 7.72 5.17
N SER A 40 5.38 8.35 6.32
CA SER A 40 6.65 8.16 7.03
C SER A 40 6.80 6.73 7.58
N ARG A 41 5.71 6.10 8.02
CA ARG A 41 5.69 4.68 8.37
C ARG A 41 5.88 3.77 7.16
N TYR A 42 5.26 4.13 6.02
CA TYR A 42 5.31 3.37 4.78
C TYR A 42 6.73 3.27 4.21
N LYS A 43 7.51 4.35 4.35
CA LYS A 43 8.94 4.40 4.03
C LYS A 43 9.73 3.23 4.61
N SER A 44 9.53 2.92 5.89
CA SER A 44 10.27 1.86 6.58
C SER A 44 9.92 0.46 6.07
N VAL A 45 8.68 0.25 5.62
CA VAL A 45 8.27 -1.07 5.08
C VAL A 45 8.74 -1.27 3.65
N LEU A 46 8.78 -0.21 2.86
CA LEU A 46 9.28 -0.25 1.49
C LEU A 46 10.81 -0.12 1.39
N ASP A 47 11.52 -0.06 2.52
CA ASP A 47 12.98 0.13 2.59
C ASP A 47 13.45 1.35 1.77
N ILE A 48 12.72 2.45 1.90
CA ILE A 48 13.03 3.72 1.23
C ILE A 48 13.98 4.52 2.11
N ASN A 49 15.16 4.87 1.57
CA ASN A 49 16.11 5.70 2.30
C ASN A 49 15.62 7.16 2.44
N ASP A 50 16.24 7.93 3.33
CA ASP A 50 15.86 9.31 3.64
C ASP A 50 15.89 10.23 2.42
N SER A 51 16.91 10.09 1.57
CA SER A 51 17.07 10.91 0.36
C SER A 51 15.95 10.65 -0.64
N ASP A 52 15.66 9.39 -0.94
CA ASP A 52 14.59 9.00 -1.84
C ASP A 52 13.22 9.41 -1.27
N TYR A 53 13.02 9.28 0.03
CA TYR A 53 11.79 9.74 0.69
C TYR A 53 11.56 11.24 0.49
N GLU A 54 12.56 12.08 0.79
CA GLU A 54 12.45 13.53 0.63
C GLU A 54 12.23 13.95 -0.83
N GLU A 55 12.92 13.31 -1.77
CA GLU A 55 12.74 13.56 -3.20
C GLU A 55 11.35 13.17 -3.69
N ILE A 56 10.85 11.98 -3.29
CA ILE A 56 9.50 11.52 -3.66
C ILE A 56 8.43 12.42 -3.03
N MET A 57 8.59 12.80 -1.75
CA MET A 57 7.66 13.72 -1.08
C MET A 57 7.62 15.10 -1.74
N LYS A 58 8.73 15.56 -2.32
CA LYS A 58 8.79 16.84 -3.03
C LYS A 58 8.16 16.77 -4.42
N ASP A 59 8.45 15.72 -5.16
CA ASP A 59 7.96 15.54 -6.52
C ASP A 59 7.93 14.05 -6.90
N PRO A 60 6.79 13.36 -6.66
CA PRO A 60 6.68 11.93 -6.94
C PRO A 60 6.75 11.63 -8.45
N SER A 61 6.49 12.62 -9.32
CA SER A 61 6.49 12.43 -10.78
C SER A 61 7.88 12.17 -11.38
N LYS A 62 8.95 12.49 -10.63
CA LYS A 62 10.33 12.23 -11.03
C LYS A 62 10.72 10.75 -10.98
N PHE A 63 9.96 9.95 -10.24
CA PHE A 63 10.21 8.54 -10.07
C PHE A 63 9.41 7.77 -11.12
N PRO A 64 10.04 6.84 -11.86
CA PRO A 64 9.31 6.02 -12.81
C PRO A 64 8.21 5.25 -12.08
N VAL A 65 6.97 5.42 -12.53
CA VAL A 65 5.85 4.63 -12.03
C VAL A 65 5.88 3.28 -12.74
N PHE A 66 6.21 2.25 -11.98
CA PHE A 66 6.03 0.83 -12.29
C PHE A 66 4.71 0.37 -11.65
N PRO A 67 3.56 0.49 -12.35
CA PRO A 67 2.31 -0.01 -11.80
C PRO A 67 2.36 -1.54 -11.64
N PRO A 68 1.58 -2.10 -10.70
CA PRO A 68 1.42 -3.55 -10.60
C PRO A 68 0.79 -4.09 -11.89
N ASN A 69 1.47 -5.03 -12.55
CA ASN A 69 1.06 -5.55 -13.85
C ASN A 69 0.14 -6.76 -13.72
N THR A 70 0.14 -7.41 -12.56
CA THR A 70 -0.68 -8.59 -12.28
C THR A 70 -1.68 -8.34 -11.17
N SER A 71 -2.74 -9.15 -11.14
CA SER A 71 -3.70 -9.09 -10.03
C SER A 71 -3.07 -9.42 -8.69
N GLU A 72 -2.13 -10.37 -8.67
CA GLU A 72 -1.40 -10.74 -7.46
C GLU A 72 -0.55 -9.58 -6.93
N GLU A 73 0.15 -8.86 -7.80
CA GLU A 73 0.92 -7.66 -7.40
C GLU A 73 0.01 -6.56 -6.86
N ARG A 74 -1.19 -6.35 -7.45
CA ARG A 74 -2.17 -5.39 -6.93
C ARG A 74 -2.63 -5.76 -5.52
N ILE A 75 -2.93 -7.04 -5.30
CA ILE A 75 -3.34 -7.54 -3.97
C ILE A 75 -2.19 -7.45 -2.97
N GLN A 76 -0.96 -7.75 -3.38
CA GLN A 76 0.23 -7.58 -2.53
C GLN A 76 0.39 -6.12 -2.08
N TRP A 77 0.32 -5.16 -3.01
CA TRP A 77 0.45 -3.74 -2.68
C TRP A 77 -0.66 -3.24 -1.78
N LEU A 78 -1.91 -3.69 -2.03
CA LEU A 78 -3.03 -3.40 -1.15
C LEU A 78 -2.76 -3.95 0.26
N HIS A 79 -2.38 -5.22 0.38
CA HIS A 79 -2.09 -5.86 1.65
C HIS A 79 -0.95 -5.16 2.42
N ASP A 80 0.14 -4.80 1.73
CA ASP A 80 1.27 -4.10 2.37
C ASP A 80 0.83 -2.75 2.95
N LEU A 81 -0.01 -2.00 2.23
CA LEU A 81 -0.63 -0.76 2.74
C LEU A 81 -1.45 -1.01 4.01
N PHE A 82 -2.33 -2.01 3.98
CA PHE A 82 -3.15 -2.36 5.13
C PHE A 82 -2.31 -2.75 6.36
N LYS A 83 -1.18 -3.45 6.20
CA LYS A 83 -0.29 -3.78 7.32
C LYS A 83 0.26 -2.54 8.04
N ILE A 84 0.48 -1.44 7.33
CA ILE A 84 1.02 -0.20 7.93
C ILE A 84 -0.07 0.62 8.57
N VAL A 85 -1.22 0.74 7.90
CA VAL A 85 -2.37 1.46 8.48
C VAL A 85 -2.83 0.77 9.76
N PHE A 86 -2.83 -0.56 9.81
CA PHE A 86 -3.28 -1.30 11.00
C PHE A 86 -2.19 -1.61 12.03
N ALA A 87 -0.98 -1.08 11.87
CA ALA A 87 0.13 -1.37 12.80
C ALA A 87 -0.16 -0.88 14.24
N ASP A 88 -0.86 0.23 14.39
CA ASP A 88 -1.28 0.84 15.67
C ASP A 88 -2.77 0.59 16.01
N HIS A 89 -3.47 -0.24 15.22
CA HIS A 89 -4.85 -0.70 15.46
C HIS A 89 -5.94 0.40 15.47
N GLU A 90 -5.66 1.61 15.00
CA GLU A 90 -6.65 2.68 14.89
C GLU A 90 -6.71 3.16 13.44
N MET A 91 -7.85 2.97 12.77
CA MET A 91 -8.10 3.50 11.43
C MET A 91 -9.23 4.54 11.48
N ASP A 92 -8.99 5.74 10.96
CA ASP A 92 -10.00 6.80 10.89
C ASP A 92 -10.71 6.88 9.53
N GLU A 93 -11.72 7.76 9.41
CA GLU A 93 -12.43 7.98 8.14
C GLU A 93 -11.54 8.53 7.01
N THR A 94 -10.48 9.25 7.34
CA THR A 94 -9.55 9.83 6.36
C THR A 94 -8.72 8.72 5.74
N GLU A 95 -8.17 7.83 6.56
CA GLU A 95 -7.39 6.66 6.12
C GLU A 95 -8.25 5.70 5.31
N HIS A 96 -9.51 5.48 5.72
CA HIS A 96 -10.47 4.70 4.92
C HIS A 96 -10.63 5.25 3.50
N LYS A 97 -10.80 6.58 3.37
CA LYS A 97 -10.94 7.24 2.06
C LYS A 97 -9.64 7.15 1.25
N LEU A 98 -8.49 7.26 1.89
CA LEU A 98 -7.19 7.09 1.23
C LEU A 98 -7.01 5.66 0.71
N LEU A 99 -7.34 4.64 1.50
CA LEU A 99 -7.26 3.23 1.14
C LEU A 99 -8.15 2.90 -0.07
N LYS A 100 -9.40 3.36 -0.09
CA LYS A 100 -10.28 3.15 -1.26
C LYS A 100 -9.73 3.82 -2.52
N LYS A 101 -9.27 5.07 -2.43
CA LYS A 101 -8.64 5.77 -3.57
C LYS A 101 -7.39 5.04 -4.06
N TYR A 102 -6.62 4.51 -3.13
CA TYR A 102 -5.43 3.73 -3.44
C TYR A 102 -5.78 2.46 -4.19
N ALA A 103 -6.79 1.70 -3.76
CA ALA A 103 -7.29 0.53 -4.49
C ALA A 103 -7.75 0.89 -5.92
N VAL A 104 -8.45 2.01 -6.11
CA VAL A 104 -8.80 2.49 -7.46
C VAL A 104 -7.55 2.81 -8.29
N ALA A 105 -6.55 3.47 -7.69
CA ALA A 105 -5.29 3.80 -8.36
C ALA A 105 -4.45 2.57 -8.72
N LEU A 106 -4.59 1.46 -7.97
CA LEU A 106 -4.02 0.17 -8.33
C LEU A 106 -4.69 -0.46 -9.56
N GLY A 107 -5.85 0.04 -9.99
CA GLY A 107 -6.58 -0.42 -11.16
C GLY A 107 -7.81 -1.28 -10.85
N PHE A 108 -8.27 -1.32 -9.60
CA PHE A 108 -9.59 -1.88 -9.27
C PHE A 108 -10.69 -0.91 -9.69
N ASN A 109 -11.84 -1.43 -10.15
CA ASN A 109 -13.03 -0.59 -10.34
C ASN A 109 -13.60 -0.15 -8.97
N ASP A 110 -14.55 0.78 -8.94
CA ASP A 110 -15.06 1.34 -7.68
C ASP A 110 -15.75 0.29 -6.79
N GLU A 111 -16.44 -0.68 -7.40
CA GLU A 111 -17.12 -1.77 -6.67
C GLU A 111 -16.10 -2.69 -6.00
N ASP A 112 -15.11 -3.18 -6.76
CA ASP A 112 -14.03 -4.03 -6.26
C ASP A 112 -13.16 -3.28 -5.24
N ALA A 113 -12.85 -2.01 -5.48
CA ALA A 113 -12.08 -1.18 -4.55
C ALA A 113 -12.81 -1.03 -3.20
N THR A 114 -14.13 -0.83 -3.24
CA THR A 114 -14.97 -0.79 -2.02
C THR A 114 -14.94 -2.13 -1.30
N TYR A 115 -15.26 -3.21 -2.01
CA TYR A 115 -15.31 -4.56 -1.46
C TYR A 115 -13.97 -4.99 -0.85
N LEU A 116 -12.86 -4.79 -1.57
CA LEU A 116 -11.52 -5.17 -1.11
C LEU A 116 -11.08 -4.33 0.10
N THR A 117 -11.42 -3.04 0.13
CA THR A 117 -11.10 -2.16 1.27
C THR A 117 -11.87 -2.62 2.51
N GLU A 118 -13.18 -2.80 2.41
CA GLU A 118 -14.04 -3.27 3.52
C GLU A 118 -13.62 -4.64 4.03
N ARG A 119 -13.39 -5.61 3.13
CA ARG A 119 -12.90 -6.94 3.52
C ARG A 119 -11.53 -6.90 4.17
N SER A 120 -10.62 -6.06 3.69
CA SER A 120 -9.31 -5.91 4.31
C SER A 120 -9.43 -5.35 5.72
N ILE A 121 -10.32 -4.38 5.96
CA ILE A 121 -10.60 -3.86 7.32
C ILE A 121 -11.09 -4.98 8.24
N GLU A 122 -12.05 -5.79 7.81
CA GLU A 122 -12.55 -6.93 8.61
C GLU A 122 -11.42 -7.91 8.95
N ILE A 123 -10.56 -8.23 7.98
CA ILE A 123 -9.41 -9.12 8.16
C ILE A 123 -8.43 -8.55 9.19
N PHE A 124 -8.04 -7.28 9.05
CA PHE A 124 -7.02 -6.66 9.90
C PHE A 124 -7.54 -6.25 11.28
N THR A 125 -8.84 -5.99 11.44
CA THR A 125 -9.47 -5.76 12.76
C THR A 125 -9.82 -7.06 13.49
N GLY A 126 -9.71 -8.21 12.83
CA GLY A 126 -10.04 -9.51 13.42
C GLY A 126 -11.54 -9.81 13.48
N HIS A 127 -12.39 -8.99 12.86
CA HIS A 127 -13.84 -9.23 12.74
C HIS A 127 -14.17 -10.26 11.64
N LEU A 128 -13.42 -11.37 11.61
CA LEU A 128 -13.66 -12.44 10.65
C LEU A 128 -14.93 -13.20 10.99
N SER A 129 -15.70 -13.54 9.95
CA SER A 129 -16.81 -14.47 10.10
C SER A 129 -16.30 -15.85 10.57
N LEU A 130 -17.17 -16.64 11.21
CA LEU A 130 -16.82 -18.01 11.59
C LEU A 130 -16.43 -18.87 10.38
N GLU A 131 -17.05 -18.60 9.22
CA GLU A 131 -16.75 -19.28 7.96
C GLU A 131 -15.32 -18.97 7.48
N ASP A 132 -14.97 -17.68 7.40
CA ASP A 132 -13.61 -17.26 7.02
C ASP A 132 -12.56 -17.80 7.97
N TYR A 133 -12.84 -17.73 9.28
CA TYR A 133 -11.94 -18.27 10.30
C TYR A 133 -11.70 -19.77 10.09
N ARG A 134 -12.76 -20.55 9.84
CA ARG A 134 -12.64 -21.99 9.53
C ARG A 134 -11.89 -22.24 8.23
N TYR A 135 -12.11 -21.42 7.20
CA TYR A 135 -11.38 -21.52 5.94
C TYR A 135 -9.88 -21.34 6.15
N LEU A 136 -9.47 -20.28 6.85
CA LEU A 136 -8.06 -19.99 7.14
C LEU A 136 -7.39 -21.08 7.97
N LEU A 137 -8.07 -21.66 8.96
CA LEU A 137 -7.54 -22.77 9.77
C LEU A 137 -7.25 -24.05 8.97
N ASN A 138 -7.93 -24.25 7.84
CA ASN A 138 -7.76 -25.43 6.98
C ASN A 138 -6.91 -25.14 5.74
N LYS A 139 -6.53 -23.87 5.50
CA LYS A 139 -5.65 -23.49 4.40
C LYS A 139 -4.26 -24.08 4.65
N ASN A 140 -3.91 -25.12 3.89
CA ASN A 140 -2.65 -25.89 3.95
C ASN A 140 -2.58 -26.99 5.02
N ARG A 141 -3.73 -27.48 5.50
CA ARG A 141 -3.79 -28.66 6.39
C ARG A 141 -3.98 -29.96 5.63
#